data_AF-A0A095E9E3-F1
#
_entry.id   AF-A0A095E9E3-F1
#
_cell.length_a   1.000
_cell.length_b   1.000
_cell.length_c   1.000
_cell.angle_alpha   90.00
_cell.angle_beta   90.00
_cell.angle_gamma   90.00
#
_symmetry.space_group_name_H-M   'P 1'
#
loop_
_entity.id
_entity.type
_entity.pdbx_description
1 polymer ?
#
loop_
_entity_poly.entity_id
_entity_poly.type
_entity_poly.pdbx_seq_one_letter_code
_entity_poly.pdbx_strand_id
1 'polypeptide(L)'
;MINISYYILPLVHLQTLAASIRGATVRLGFPNNVNPRQVLDEMEKSGKVKPKTLEKLRRRQAAHENCFENEAIFIGAVIAGNHVGLSTKYMNIMSVSYFVLRCIYI
;
A
#
# COMPACT_ATOMS: atom_id res chain seq x y z
N MET A 1 -27.86 -3.47 -11.01
CA MET A 1 -26.57 -2.75 -10.88
C MET A 1 -25.49 -3.79 -10.64
N ILE A 2 -24.38 -3.73 -11.36
CA ILE A 2 -23.26 -4.68 -11.17
C ILE A 2 -22.54 -4.30 -9.87
N ASN A 3 -22.18 -5.30 -9.07
CA ASN A 3 -21.39 -5.12 -7.85
C ASN A 3 -19.91 -5.11 -8.20
N ILE A 4 -19.28 -3.95 -8.09
CA ILE A 4 -17.87 -3.76 -8.44
C ILE A 4 -16.93 -3.84 -7.23
N SER A 5 -17.45 -3.97 -6.01
CA SER A 5 -16.66 -3.92 -4.77
C SER A 5 -15.50 -4.92 -4.73
N TYR A 6 -15.72 -6.16 -5.20
CA TYR A 6 -14.66 -7.17 -5.29
C TYR A 6 -13.56 -6.83 -6.29
N TYR A 7 -13.89 -6.11 -7.38
CA TYR A 7 -12.91 -5.67 -8.37
C TYR A 7 -12.04 -4.51 -7.88
N ILE A 8 -12.45 -3.83 -6.80
CA ILE A 8 -11.63 -2.80 -6.15
C ILE A 8 -10.49 -3.43 -5.32
N LEU A 9 -10.65 -4.68 -4.85
CA LEU A 9 -9.61 -5.36 -4.06
C LEU A 9 -8.24 -5.41 -4.76
N PRO A 10 -8.11 -5.91 -6.01
CA PRO A 10 -6.82 -5.89 -6.70
C PRO A 10 -6.31 -4.47 -6.98
N LEU A 11 -7.19 -3.48 -7.13
CA LEU A 11 -6.78 -2.08 -7.33
C LEU A 11 -6.15 -1.48 -6.06
N VAL A 12 -6.74 -1.76 -4.89
CA VAL A 12 -6.16 -1.37 -3.59
C VAL A 12 -4.81 -2.06 -3.38
N HIS A 13 -4.71 -3.35 -3.74
CA HIS A 13 -3.43 -4.05 -3.66
C HIS A 13 -2.36 -3.40 -4.56
N LEU A 14 -2.70 -3.07 -5.81
CA LEU A 14 -1.78 -2.37 -6.72
C LEU A 14 -1.37 -0.98 -6.19
N GLN A 15 -2.30 -0.27 -5.55
CA GLN A 15 -2.00 0.98 -4.87
C GLN A 15 -1.02 0.78 -3.69
N THR A 16 -1.22 -0.24 -2.87
CA THR A 16 -0.25 -0.63 -1.82
C THR A 16 1.14 -0.86 -2.42
N LEU A 17 1.22 -1.67 -3.49
CA LEU A 17 2.49 -1.96 -4.15
C LEU A 17 3.17 -0.72 -4.74
N ALA A 18 2.40 0.27 -5.21
CA ALA A 18 2.95 1.52 -5.73
C ALA A 18 3.72 2.31 -4.65
N ALA A 19 3.31 2.21 -3.38
CA ALA A 19 4.02 2.81 -2.25
C ALA A 19 5.32 2.06 -1.90
N SER A 20 5.54 0.82 -2.36
CA SER A 20 6.72 0.03 -2.02
C SER A 20 8.06 0.73 -2.34
N ILE A 21 9.02 0.64 -1.41
CA ILE A 21 10.39 1.15 -1.63
C ILE A 21 11.27 0.18 -2.43
N ARG A 22 10.81 -1.05 -2.70
CA ARG A 22 11.67 -2.13 -3.23
C ARG A 22 12.36 -1.71 -4.53
N GLY A 23 11.59 -1.21 -5.50
CA GLY A 23 12.14 -0.75 -6.77
C GLY A 23 13.17 0.38 -6.62
N ALA A 24 12.98 1.28 -5.66
CA ALA A 24 13.91 2.36 -5.39
C ALA A 24 15.21 1.86 -4.75
N THR A 25 15.12 0.98 -3.75
CA THR A 25 16.29 0.40 -3.06
C THR A 25 17.17 -0.43 -4.01
N VAL A 26 16.57 -1.23 -4.89
CA VAL A 26 17.29 -1.98 -5.93
C VAL A 26 18.03 -1.03 -6.88
N ARG A 27 17.37 0.03 -7.37
CA ARG A 27 17.99 1.02 -8.28
C ARG A 27 19.13 1.80 -7.62
N LEU A 28 19.08 1.98 -6.30
CA LEU A 28 20.13 2.63 -5.52
C LEU A 28 21.28 1.68 -5.14
N GLY A 29 21.24 0.41 -5.57
CA GLY A 29 22.31 -0.55 -5.33
C GLY A 29 22.17 -1.35 -4.03
N PHE A 30 20.98 -1.40 -3.43
CA PHE A 30 20.70 -2.14 -2.19
C PHE A 30 19.67 -3.26 -2.43
N PRO A 31 20.01 -4.33 -3.17
CA PRO A 31 19.08 -5.39 -3.53
C PRO A 31 18.88 -6.44 -2.42
N ASN A 32 18.90 -6.07 -1.14
CA ASN A 32 18.82 -7.02 -0.02
C ASN A 32 17.51 -7.85 -0.05
N ASN A 33 17.62 -9.11 -0.46
CA ASN A 33 16.52 -10.08 -0.51
C ASN A 33 16.46 -10.97 0.75
N VAL A 34 17.53 -10.98 1.56
CA VAL A 34 17.61 -11.81 2.77
C VAL A 34 16.83 -11.15 3.90
N ASN A 35 17.02 -9.84 4.06
CA ASN A 35 16.31 -9.04 5.05
C ASN A 35 15.85 -7.68 4.48
N PRO A 36 14.83 -7.68 3.61
CA PRO A 36 14.39 -6.46 2.91
C PRO A 36 13.85 -5.38 3.84
N ARG A 37 13.44 -5.73 5.07
CA ARG A 37 12.96 -4.76 6.07
C ARG A 37 14.10 -3.91 6.66
N GLN A 38 15.32 -4.44 6.69
CA GLN A 38 16.49 -3.74 7.23
C GLN A 38 17.27 -2.94 6.18
N VAL A 39 16.76 -2.87 4.93
CA VAL A 39 17.48 -2.23 3.82
C VAL A 39 17.75 -0.73 4.08
N LEU A 40 16.87 -0.03 4.79
CA LEU A 40 17.08 1.40 5.11
C LEU A 40 18.21 1.59 6.13
N ASP A 41 18.34 0.68 7.10
CA ASP A 41 19.42 0.72 8.09
C ASP A 41 20.77 0.38 7.42
N GLU A 42 20.76 -0.58 6.48
CA GLU A 42 21.91 -0.90 5.64
C GLU A 42 22.35 0.31 4.80
N MET A 43 21.38 0.99 4.16
CA MET A 43 21.62 2.20 3.39
C MET A 43 22.21 3.31 4.23
N GLU A 44 21.71 3.54 5.44
CA GLU A 44 22.22 4.54 6.37
C GLU A 44 23.66 4.22 6.79
N LYS A 45 23.92 2.99 7.23
CA LYS A 45 25.25 2.52 7.64
C LYS A 45 26.27 2.59 6.52
N SER A 46 25.84 2.45 5.26
CA SER A 46 26.75 2.51 4.11
C SER A 46 27.38 3.89 3.90
N GLY A 47 26.73 4.97 4.35
CA GLY A 47 27.14 6.35 4.06
C GLY A 47 27.08 6.75 2.57
N LYS A 48 26.64 5.86 1.67
CA LYS A 48 26.64 6.08 0.21
C LYS A 48 25.44 6.89 -0.28
N VAL A 49 24.42 7.09 0.56
CA VAL A 49 23.14 7.69 0.19
C VAL A 49 22.95 9.00 0.94
N LYS A 50 22.52 10.05 0.23
CA LYS A 50 22.28 11.37 0.83
C LYS A 50 21.18 11.27 1.91
N PRO A 51 21.30 11.96 3.06
CA PRO A 51 20.31 11.92 4.14
C PRO A 51 18.87 12.22 3.67
N LYS A 52 18.70 13.25 2.82
CA LYS A 52 17.40 13.61 2.24
C LYS A 52 16.74 12.47 1.43
N THR A 53 17.54 11.67 0.73
CA THR A 53 17.03 10.51 -0.02
C THR A 53 16.54 9.43 0.95
N LEU A 54 17.28 9.20 2.03
CA LEU A 54 16.93 8.23 3.07
C LEU A 54 15.64 8.63 3.80
N GLU A 55 15.49 9.90 4.16
CA GLU A 55 14.25 10.44 4.74
C GLU A 55 13.03 10.25 3.82
N LYS A 56 13.20 10.51 2.51
CA LYS A 56 12.13 10.29 1.52
C LYS A 56 11.73 8.81 1.45
N LEU A 57 12.71 7.90 1.49
CA LEU A 57 12.43 6.46 1.50
C LEU A 57 11.78 5.99 2.80
N ARG A 58 12.19 6.53 3.95
CA ARG A 58 11.53 6.26 5.25
C ARG A 58 10.06 6.67 5.24
N ARG A 59 9.76 7.87 4.74
CA ARG A 59 8.36 8.33 4.58
C ARG A 59 7.56 7.41 3.66
N ARG A 60 8.16 6.98 2.56
CA ARG A 60 7.53 6.07 1.60
C ARG A 60 7.32 4.67 2.19
N GLN A 61 8.26 4.16 3.00
CA GLN A 61 8.12 2.91 3.72
C GLN A 61 6.97 2.96 4.73
N ALA A 62 6.88 4.05 5.50
CA ALA A 62 5.76 4.26 6.43
C ALA A 62 4.41 4.30 5.69
N ALA A 63 4.35 4.94 4.52
CA ALA A 63 3.16 4.94 3.69
C ALA A 63 2.79 3.53 3.21
N HIS A 64 3.77 2.73 2.79
CA HIS A 64 3.57 1.34 2.35
C HIS A 64 3.07 0.43 3.49
N GLU A 65 3.63 0.56 4.70
CA GLU A 65 3.17 -0.15 5.88
C GLU A 65 1.72 0.23 6.24
N ASN A 66 1.41 1.53 6.21
CA ASN A 66 0.05 2.02 6.42
C ASN A 66 -0.93 1.48 5.36
N CYS A 67 -0.50 1.33 4.10
CA CYS A 67 -1.32 0.69 3.06
C CYS A 67 -1.66 -0.75 3.43
N PHE A 68 -0.66 -1.57 3.78
CA PHE A 68 -0.85 -2.97 4.11
C PHE A 68 -1.75 -3.19 5.33
N GLU A 69 -1.57 -2.40 6.38
CA GLU A 69 -2.42 -2.48 7.59
C GLU A 69 -3.90 -2.20 7.29
N ASN A 70 -4.17 -1.20 6.45
CA ASN A 70 -5.54 -0.81 6.09
C ASN A 70 -6.15 -1.73 5.03
N GLU A 71 -5.34 -2.31 4.14
CA GLU A 71 -5.80 -3.21 3.08
C GLU A 71 -6.52 -4.44 3.65
N ALA A 72 -5.99 -5.06 4.71
CA ALA A 72 -6.63 -6.20 5.35
C ALA A 72 -8.01 -5.85 5.92
N ILE A 73 -8.12 -4.68 6.55
CA ILE A 73 -9.40 -4.17 7.10
C ILE A 73 -10.40 -3.94 5.97
N PHE A 74 -9.96 -3.32 4.87
CA PHE A 74 -10.83 -3.08 3.71
C PHE A 74 -11.33 -4.37 3.06
N ILE A 75 -10.45 -5.35 2.84
CA ILE A 75 -10.82 -6.66 2.32
C ILE A 75 -11.88 -7.31 3.21
N GLY A 76 -11.66 -7.31 4.53
CA GLY A 76 -12.61 -7.83 5.50
C GLY A 76 -13.98 -7.13 5.42
N ALA A 77 -13.99 -5.80 5.31
CA ALA A 77 -15.22 -5.02 5.20
C ALA A 77 -15.99 -5.31 3.90
N VAL A 78 -15.30 -5.45 2.76
CA VAL A 78 -15.92 -5.81 1.48
C VAL A 78 -16.54 -7.20 1.57
N ILE A 79 -15.83 -8.19 2.13
CA ILE A 79 -16.36 -9.55 2.28
C ILE A 79 -17.58 -9.56 3.22
N ALA A 80 -17.45 -8.97 4.41
CA ALA A 80 -18.51 -8.97 5.41
C ALA A 80 -19.75 -8.24 4.92
N GLY A 81 -19.60 -7.05 4.32
CA GLY A 81 -20.72 -6.25 3.81
C GLY A 81 -21.50 -6.95 2.71
N ASN A 82 -20.81 -7.65 1.80
CA ASN A 82 -21.46 -8.48 0.79
C ASN A 82 -22.12 -9.72 1.41
N HIS A 83 -21.47 -10.36 2.38
CA HIS A 83 -21.99 -11.58 3.04
C HIS A 83 -23.32 -11.33 3.75
N VAL A 84 -23.45 -10.20 4.46
CA VAL A 84 -24.70 -9.83 5.15
C VAL A 84 -25.76 -9.21 4.22
N GLY A 85 -25.48 -9.12 2.91
CA GLY A 85 -26.45 -8.68 1.91
C GLY A 85 -26.66 -7.16 1.82
N LEU A 86 -25.64 -6.34 2.11
CA LEU A 86 -25.74 -4.90 1.87
C LEU A 86 -26.01 -4.59 0.39
N SER A 87 -26.75 -3.50 0.14
CA SER A 87 -27.13 -3.15 -1.23
C SER A 87 -25.92 -2.91 -2.14
N THR A 88 -26.01 -3.33 -3.40
CA THR A 88 -24.95 -3.11 -4.40
C THR A 88 -24.54 -1.64 -4.52
N LYS A 89 -25.51 -0.72 -4.44
CA LYS A 89 -25.25 0.73 -4.49
C LYS A 89 -24.33 1.16 -3.34
N TYR A 90 -24.62 0.70 -2.13
CA TYR A 90 -23.82 1.00 -0.94
C TYR A 90 -22.40 0.43 -1.07
N MET A 91 -22.29 -0.86 -1.42
CA MET A 91 -20.99 -1.53 -1.57
C MET A 91 -20.11 -0.84 -2.61
N ASN A 92 -20.68 -0.44 -3.75
CA ASN A 92 -19.97 0.25 -4.82
C ASN A 92 -19.49 1.63 -4.37
N ILE A 93 -20.36 2.44 -3.76
CA ILE A 93 -20.00 3.80 -3.29
C ILE A 93 -18.88 3.70 -2.26
N MET A 94 -19.04 2.88 -1.23
CA MET A 94 -18.05 2.77 -0.16
C MET A 94 -16.70 2.25 -0.66
N SER A 95 -16.71 1.25 -1.55
CA SER A 95 -15.46 0.69 -2.10
C SER A 95 -14.71 1.69 -2.97
N VAL A 96 -15.41 2.38 -3.88
CA VAL A 96 -14.80 3.39 -4.75
C VAL A 96 -14.33 4.60 -3.95
N SER A 97 -15.15 5.11 -3.04
CA SER A 97 -14.78 6.24 -2.18
C SER A 97 -13.57 5.92 -1.33
N TYR A 98 -13.51 4.74 -0.72
CA TYR A 98 -12.33 4.29 0.03
C TYR A 98 -11.08 4.31 -0.85
N PHE A 99 -11.11 3.66 -2.01
CA PHE A 99 -9.97 3.60 -2.91
C PHE A 99 -9.49 4.99 -3.34
N VAL A 100 -10.40 5.87 -3.77
CA VAL A 100 -10.06 7.23 -4.21
C VAL A 100 -9.46 8.05 -3.06
N LEU A 101 -10.07 8.02 -1.87
CA LEU A 101 -9.56 8.75 -0.71
C LEU A 101 -8.17 8.25 -0.29
N ARG A 102 -7.92 6.94 -0.37
CA ARG A 102 -6.60 6.36 -0.09
C ARG A 102 -5.56 6.80 -1.11
N CYS A 103 -5.90 6.85 -2.40
CA CYS A 103 -5.02 7.38 -3.44
C CYS A 103 -4.67 8.87 -3.27
N ILE A 104 -5.55 9.67 -2.68
CA ILE A 104 -5.30 11.10 -2.39
C ILE A 104 -4.42 11.26 -1.13
N TYR A 105 -4.62 10.40 -0.14
CA TYR A 105 -3.93 10.49 1.15
C TYR A 105 -2.45 10.04 1.10
N ILE A 106 -2.15 9.01 0.30
CA ILE A 106 -0.84 8.34 0.21
C ILE A 106 0.07 9.00 -0.84
#